data_AF-A0A484DP78-F1
#
_entry.id   AF-A0A484DP78-F1
#
_cell.length_a   1.000
_cell.length_b   1.000
_cell.length_c   1.000
_cell.angle_alpha   90.00
_cell.angle_beta   90.00
_cell.angle_gamma   90.00
#
_symmetry.space_group_name_H-M   'P 1'
#
loop_
_entity.id
_entity.type
_entity.pdbx_description
1 polymer ?
#
loop_
_entity_poly.entity_id
_entity_poly.type
_entity_poly.pdbx_seq_one_letter_code
_entity_poly.pdbx_strand_id
1 'polypeptide(L)'
;MGGGDLNLKKSWHPQTMKNIERVWKAEQKHEAECKKIEELQKELKDERAREEITRFAQESGSIKKKDDRLDWMYQGPAGQVSRDEYLLGRSIDKQITDQYEEPESGPSAETGLLPGSIFNPTTPASNLDLAAKIREDPLFEIRLVSPVSL
;
A
#
# COMPACT_ATOMS: atom_id res chain seq x y z
N MET A 1 -38.11 18.80 -44.31
CA MET A 1 -38.27 18.30 -42.93
C MET A 1 -36.90 17.85 -42.43
N GLY A 2 -36.34 18.48 -41.41
CA GLY A 2 -34.98 18.18 -40.96
C GLY A 2 -34.57 19.05 -39.77
N GLY A 3 -35.41 19.11 -38.74
CA GLY A 3 -35.09 19.78 -37.48
C GLY A 3 -34.65 18.74 -36.46
N GLY A 4 -33.39 18.28 -36.52
CA GLY A 4 -32.81 17.49 -35.44
C GLY A 4 -32.67 18.33 -34.17
N ASP A 5 -32.79 17.70 -32.99
CA ASP A 5 -32.68 18.39 -31.70
C ASP A 5 -31.37 19.17 -31.60
N LEU A 6 -31.49 20.49 -31.41
CA LEU A 6 -30.37 21.41 -31.29
C LEU A 6 -29.49 21.08 -30.07
N ASN A 7 -30.06 20.46 -29.05
CA ASN A 7 -29.35 20.12 -27.82
C ASN A 7 -28.30 19.03 -28.05
N LEU A 8 -28.47 18.13 -29.01
CA LEU A 8 -27.48 17.12 -29.38
C LEU A 8 -26.16 17.72 -29.89
N LYS A 9 -26.18 18.98 -30.32
CA LYS A 9 -24.97 19.72 -30.72
C LYS A 9 -24.25 20.37 -29.55
N LYS A 10 -24.83 20.33 -28.34
CA LYS A 10 -24.24 20.92 -27.13
C LYS A 10 -23.30 19.92 -26.47
N SER A 11 -22.14 20.41 -26.05
CA SER A 11 -21.10 19.62 -25.39
C SER A 11 -21.52 19.05 -24.04
N TRP A 12 -22.46 19.70 -23.35
CA TRP A 12 -22.96 19.28 -22.05
C TRP A 12 -24.13 18.29 -22.12
N HIS A 13 -24.72 18.06 -23.29
CA HIS A 13 -25.92 17.20 -23.41
C HIS A 13 -25.57 15.74 -23.08
N PRO A 14 -26.25 15.08 -22.13
CA PRO A 14 -25.83 13.78 -21.63
C PRO A 14 -25.91 12.67 -22.68
N GLN A 15 -26.83 12.80 -23.65
CA GLN A 15 -27.03 11.83 -24.72
C GLN A 15 -26.02 11.97 -25.88
N THR A 16 -25.10 12.91 -25.81
CA THR A 16 -24.01 13.01 -26.80
C THR A 16 -23.05 11.83 -26.61
N MET A 17 -22.65 11.16 -27.71
CA MET A 17 -21.75 9.98 -27.66
C MET A 17 -20.53 10.18 -26.74
N LYS A 18 -19.87 11.34 -26.82
CA LYS A 18 -18.72 11.69 -25.95
C LYS A 18 -19.03 11.68 -24.46
N ASN A 19 -20.26 12.04 -24.08
CA ASN A 19 -20.68 12.09 -22.68
C ASN A 19 -21.11 10.72 -22.18
N ILE A 20 -21.82 9.95 -23.02
CA ILE A 20 -22.13 8.55 -22.77
C ILE A 20 -20.83 7.76 -22.56
N GLU A 21 -19.84 7.92 -23.42
CA GLU A 21 -18.52 7.28 -23.27
C GLU A 21 -17.80 7.69 -21.99
N ARG A 22 -17.89 8.96 -21.57
CA ARG A 22 -17.27 9.43 -20.32
C ARG A 22 -17.93 8.79 -19.10
N VAL A 23 -19.25 8.74 -19.08
CA VAL A 23 -20.02 8.09 -18.01
C VAL A 23 -19.68 6.61 -17.96
N TRP A 24 -19.68 5.92 -19.11
CA TRP A 24 -19.33 4.50 -19.19
C TRP A 24 -17.91 4.20 -18.68
N LYS A 25 -16.92 5.04 -19.02
CA LYS A 25 -15.55 4.90 -18.48
C LYS A 25 -15.50 5.12 -16.97
N ALA A 26 -16.25 6.08 -16.45
CA ALA A 26 -16.32 6.34 -15.02
C ALA A 26 -17.00 5.17 -14.27
N GLU A 27 -18.08 4.63 -14.83
CA GLU A 27 -18.79 3.46 -14.31
C GLU A 27 -17.89 2.22 -14.29
N GLN A 28 -17.17 1.93 -15.37
CA GLN A 28 -16.21 0.82 -15.41
C GLN A 28 -15.10 0.96 -14.35
N LYS A 29 -14.56 2.18 -14.20
CA LYS A 29 -13.52 2.43 -13.19
C LYS A 29 -14.09 2.20 -11.78
N HIS A 30 -15.30 2.70 -11.53
CA HIS A 30 -15.96 2.52 -10.24
C HIS A 30 -16.27 1.05 -9.95
N GLU A 31 -16.72 0.28 -10.94
CA GLU A 31 -16.97 -1.15 -10.80
C GLU A 31 -15.67 -1.92 -10.45
N ALA A 32 -14.56 -1.58 -11.10
CA ALA A 32 -13.25 -2.17 -10.78
C ALA A 32 -12.78 -1.83 -9.35
N GLU A 33 -12.96 -0.58 -8.91
CA GLU A 33 -12.65 -0.15 -7.55
C GLU A 33 -13.53 -0.87 -6.51
N CYS A 34 -14.84 -0.94 -6.76
CA CYS A 34 -15.79 -1.66 -5.90
C CYS A 34 -15.44 -3.14 -5.77
N LYS A 35 -15.10 -3.81 -6.88
CA LYS A 35 -14.66 -5.21 -6.86
C LYS A 35 -13.37 -5.40 -6.05
N LYS A 36 -12.42 -4.47 -6.15
CA LYS A 36 -11.19 -4.55 -5.36
C LYS A 36 -11.44 -4.36 -3.87
N ILE A 37 -12.35 -3.44 -3.52
CA ILE A 37 -12.77 -3.23 -2.14
C ILE A 37 -13.49 -4.46 -1.58
N GLU A 38 -14.37 -5.09 -2.37
CA GLU A 38 -15.08 -6.30 -1.96
C GLU A 38 -14.11 -7.47 -1.69
N GLU A 39 -13.10 -7.65 -2.53
CA GLU A 39 -12.05 -8.65 -2.32
C GLU A 39 -11.30 -8.41 -1.00
N LEU A 40 -10.87 -7.17 -0.73
CA LEU A 40 -10.20 -6.81 0.52
C LEU A 40 -11.11 -7.00 1.74
N GLN A 41 -12.40 -6.66 1.63
CA GLN A 41 -13.37 -6.87 2.70
C GLN A 41 -13.57 -8.37 3.00
N LYS A 42 -13.55 -9.20 1.96
CA LYS A 42 -13.62 -10.65 2.10
C LYS A 42 -12.39 -11.20 2.81
N GLU A 43 -11.19 -10.78 2.41
CA GLU A 43 -9.94 -11.18 3.07
C GLU A 43 -9.94 -10.80 4.55
N LEU A 44 -10.34 -9.57 4.90
CA LEU A 44 -10.45 -9.13 6.29
C LEU A 44 -11.47 -9.95 7.10
N LYS A 45 -12.57 -10.34 6.47
CA LYS A 45 -13.60 -11.17 7.11
C LYS A 45 -13.09 -12.59 7.36
N ASP A 46 -12.39 -13.17 6.39
CA ASP A 46 -11.79 -14.49 6.51
C ASP A 46 -10.71 -14.50 7.60
N GLU A 47 -9.89 -13.44 7.68
CA GLU A 47 -8.86 -13.31 8.72
C GLU A 47 -9.48 -13.18 10.12
N ARG A 48 -10.50 -12.32 10.27
CA ARG A 48 -11.23 -12.20 11.54
C ARG A 48 -11.85 -13.54 11.96
N ALA A 49 -12.41 -14.31 11.03
CA ALA A 49 -12.98 -15.61 11.34
C ALA A 49 -11.91 -16.60 11.85
N ARG A 50 -10.70 -16.58 11.28
CA ARG A 50 -9.57 -17.39 11.78
C ARG A 50 -9.16 -16.95 13.18
N GLU A 51 -8.99 -15.65 13.39
CA GLU A 51 -8.65 -15.07 14.70
C GLU A 51 -9.70 -15.40 15.76
N GLU A 52 -10.99 -15.41 15.40
CA GLU A 52 -12.06 -15.78 16.33
C GLU A 52 -11.98 -17.26 16.73
N ILE A 53 -11.68 -18.16 15.79
CA ILE A 53 -11.49 -19.59 16.08
C ILE A 53 -10.27 -19.79 17.00
N THR A 54 -9.14 -19.15 16.70
CA THR A 54 -7.92 -19.28 17.52
C THR A 54 -8.13 -18.68 18.91
N ARG A 55 -8.77 -17.51 19.00
CA ARG A 55 -9.13 -16.88 20.28
C ARG A 55 -10.04 -17.78 21.10
N PHE A 56 -11.08 -18.35 20.49
CA PHE A 56 -12.01 -19.27 21.17
C PHE A 56 -11.28 -20.52 21.69
N ALA A 57 -10.36 -21.10 20.90
CA ALA A 57 -9.58 -22.27 21.32
C ALA A 57 -8.56 -21.96 22.44
N GLN A 58 -8.04 -20.72 22.49
CA GLN A 58 -7.23 -20.23 23.61
C GLN A 58 -8.07 -20.03 24.87
N GLU A 59 -9.27 -19.45 24.73
CA GLU A 59 -10.20 -19.20 25.83
C GLU A 59 -10.77 -20.50 26.43
N SER A 60 -11.04 -21.51 25.60
CA SER A 60 -11.44 -22.84 26.03
C SER A 60 -10.31 -23.64 26.72
N GLY A 61 -9.10 -23.08 26.79
CA GLY A 61 -7.94 -23.69 27.44
C GLY A 61 -7.32 -24.84 26.67
N SER A 62 -7.72 -25.06 25.40
CA SER A 62 -7.21 -26.14 24.57
C SER A 62 -5.83 -25.81 23.95
N ILE A 63 -5.50 -24.53 23.81
CA ILE A 63 -4.24 -24.06 23.21
C ILE A 63 -3.60 -22.96 24.08
N LYS A 64 -2.29 -23.03 24.32
CA LYS A 64 -1.52 -21.98 25.01
C LYS A 64 -1.38 -20.75 24.10
N LYS A 65 -1.52 -19.54 24.65
CA LYS A 65 -1.32 -18.27 23.92
C LYS A 65 0.11 -18.24 23.32
N LYS A 66 0.22 -18.13 21.99
CA LYS A 66 1.50 -17.82 21.33
C LYS A 66 1.74 -16.32 21.40
N ASP A 67 2.97 -15.93 21.68
CA ASP A 67 3.40 -14.53 21.74
C ASP A 67 3.76 -14.07 20.31
N ASP A 68 2.74 -13.74 19.51
CA ASP A 68 2.88 -13.37 18.10
C ASP A 68 3.52 -11.98 17.87
N ARG A 69 3.81 -11.23 18.94
CA ARG A 69 4.26 -9.83 18.87
C ARG A 69 5.63 -9.65 18.19
N LEU A 70 6.46 -10.69 18.22
CA LEU A 70 7.81 -10.68 17.62
C LEU A 70 7.94 -11.65 16.45
N ASP A 71 6.88 -12.39 16.10
CA ASP A 71 6.96 -13.42 15.05
C ASP A 71 7.28 -12.78 13.70
N TRP A 72 6.61 -11.68 13.35
CA TRP A 72 6.89 -10.91 12.13
C TRP A 72 8.34 -10.42 12.01
N MET A 73 9.04 -10.20 13.13
CA MET A 73 10.44 -9.75 13.16
C MET A 73 11.42 -10.91 12.99
N TYR A 74 11.10 -12.10 13.53
CA TYR A 74 11.92 -13.30 13.40
C TYR A 74 11.58 -14.14 12.16
N GLN A 75 10.45 -13.86 11.53
CA GLN A 75 10.00 -14.41 10.25
C GLN A 75 10.59 -13.62 9.07
N GLY A 76 11.89 -13.31 9.16
CA GLY A 76 12.64 -12.76 8.04
C GLY A 76 12.69 -13.73 6.85
N PRO A 77 13.32 -13.36 5.72
CA PRO A 77 13.39 -14.17 4.49
C PRO A 77 13.89 -15.61 4.70
N ALA A 78 14.56 -15.89 5.82
CA ALA A 78 14.93 -17.22 6.27
C ALA A 78 13.72 -18.16 6.53
N GLY A 79 12.49 -17.65 6.69
CA GLY A 79 11.27 -18.46 6.78
C GLY A 79 10.84 -19.11 5.47
N GLN A 80 11.33 -18.61 4.32
CA GLN A 80 11.17 -19.26 3.00
C GLN A 80 12.20 -20.35 2.76
N VAL A 81 13.29 -20.37 3.52
CA VAL A 81 14.32 -21.40 3.43
C VAL A 81 13.93 -22.50 4.40
N SER A 82 13.58 -23.68 3.88
CA SER A 82 13.31 -24.86 4.71
C SER A 82 14.56 -25.16 5.55
N ARG A 83 14.51 -24.74 6.83
CA ARG A 83 15.62 -24.85 7.80
C ARG A 83 16.10 -26.29 7.89
N ASP A 84 15.16 -27.22 7.84
CA ASP A 84 15.40 -28.66 7.93
C ASP A 84 16.13 -29.19 6.70
N GLU A 85 15.81 -28.70 5.49
CA GLU A 85 16.49 -29.08 4.25
C GLU A 85 17.92 -28.51 4.16
N TYR A 86 18.14 -27.30 4.69
CA TYR A 86 19.48 -26.70 4.75
C TYR A 86 20.41 -27.46 5.72
N LEU A 87 19.89 -27.85 6.89
CA LEU A 87 20.65 -28.64 7.87
C LEU A 87 20.96 -30.06 7.38
N LEU A 88 20.16 -30.58 6.45
CA LEU A 88 20.40 -31.86 5.75
C LEU A 88 21.34 -31.72 4.53
N GLY A 89 21.92 -30.54 4.31
CA GLY A 89 22.99 -30.34 3.33
C GLY A 89 22.53 -30.20 1.88
N ARG A 90 21.24 -29.94 1.61
CA ARG A 90 20.81 -29.54 0.26
C ARG A 90 21.29 -28.12 -0.04
N SER A 91 21.89 -27.95 -1.22
CA SER A 91 22.28 -26.64 -1.73
C SER A 91 21.03 -25.78 -1.93
N ILE A 92 21.09 -24.54 -1.43
CA ILE A 92 20.06 -23.53 -1.68
C ILE A 92 19.93 -23.33 -3.19
N ASP A 93 18.69 -23.33 -3.67
CA ASP A 93 18.40 -23.16 -5.09
C ASP A 93 18.77 -21.75 -5.54
N LYS A 94 19.60 -21.63 -6.58
CA LYS A 94 20.18 -20.35 -7.02
C LYS A 94 19.12 -19.37 -7.54
N GLN A 95 17.99 -19.90 -7.99
CA GLN A 95 16.84 -19.08 -8.37
C GLN A 95 16.23 -18.28 -7.20
N ILE A 96 16.47 -18.69 -5.96
CA ILE A 96 16.14 -17.88 -4.77
C ILE A 96 17.21 -16.79 -4.60
N THR A 97 18.50 -17.11 -4.70
CA THR A 97 19.57 -16.12 -4.52
C THR A 97 19.60 -15.06 -5.61
N ASP A 98 19.29 -15.42 -6.86
CA ASP A 98 19.33 -14.52 -8.02
C ASP A 98 18.17 -13.51 -8.03
N GLN A 99 17.05 -13.80 -7.36
CA GLN A 99 15.97 -12.82 -7.14
C GLN A 99 16.34 -11.76 -6.09
N TYR A 100 17.39 -12.00 -5.30
CA TYR A 100 17.86 -11.09 -4.24
C TYR A 100 19.27 -10.52 -4.48
N GLU A 101 19.91 -10.85 -5.61
CA GLU A 101 20.90 -9.94 -6.20
C GLU A 101 20.13 -8.73 -6.75
N GLU A 102 19.74 -7.83 -5.83
CA GLU A 102 19.48 -6.45 -6.20
C GLU A 102 20.74 -5.98 -6.96
N PRO A 103 20.63 -5.51 -8.22
CA PRO A 103 21.70 -4.68 -8.74
C PRO A 103 21.91 -3.57 -7.69
N GLU A 104 23.16 -3.21 -7.37
CA GLU A 104 23.46 -2.07 -6.50
C GLU A 104 22.87 -0.77 -7.09
N SER A 105 21.56 -0.62 -6.98
CA SER A 105 20.78 0.53 -7.35
C SER A 105 19.96 0.88 -6.11
N GLY A 106 20.68 1.03 -5.00
CA GLY A 106 20.17 1.85 -3.91
C GLY A 106 19.86 3.25 -4.44
N PRO A 107 19.12 4.08 -3.66
CA PRO A 107 18.71 5.44 -4.05
C PRO A 107 19.88 6.35 -4.48
N SER A 108 21.12 5.92 -4.25
CA SER A 108 22.34 6.51 -4.79
C SER A 108 22.37 6.59 -6.33
N ALA A 109 21.87 5.58 -7.04
CA ALA A 109 21.94 5.49 -8.49
C ALA A 109 20.94 6.42 -9.20
N GLU A 110 19.71 6.56 -8.69
CA GLU A 110 18.71 7.48 -9.24
C GLU A 110 18.92 8.94 -8.81
N THR A 111 19.48 9.17 -7.61
CA THR A 111 19.61 10.51 -7.04
C THR A 111 21.02 11.11 -7.22
N GLY A 112 22.00 10.33 -7.70
CA GLY A 112 23.40 10.73 -7.84
C GLY A 112 24.11 11.00 -6.50
N LEU A 113 23.51 10.57 -5.38
CA LEU A 113 23.99 10.87 -4.04
C LEU A 113 24.84 9.71 -3.51
N LEU A 114 26.04 9.99 -3.01
CA LEU A 114 26.92 8.96 -2.44
C LEU A 114 26.22 8.20 -1.29
N PRO A 115 26.48 6.89 -1.12
CA PRO A 115 25.99 6.12 0.03
C PRO A 115 26.30 6.85 1.35
N GLY A 116 25.27 7.10 2.16
CA GLY A 116 25.38 7.89 3.41
C GLY A 116 24.96 9.37 3.31
N SER A 117 24.85 9.93 2.10
CA SER A 117 24.42 11.33 1.89
C SER A 117 22.98 11.59 2.35
N ILE A 118 22.11 10.57 2.31
CA ILE A 118 20.70 10.65 2.75
C ILE A 118 20.59 10.89 4.25
N PHE A 119 21.56 10.43 5.04
CA PHE A 119 21.57 10.63 6.50
C PHE A 119 22.21 11.96 6.92
N ASN A 120 22.72 12.76 5.97
CA ASN A 120 23.29 14.05 6.27
C ASN A 120 22.18 15.12 6.32
N PRO A 121 21.88 15.72 7.49
CA PRO A 121 20.74 16.63 7.65
C PRO A 121 20.90 17.96 6.91
N THR A 122 22.10 18.28 6.41
CA THR A 122 22.44 19.54 5.74
C THR A 122 22.33 19.52 4.21
N THR A 123 21.70 18.50 3.62
CA THR A 123 21.50 18.45 2.16
C THR A 123 20.33 19.34 1.70
N PRO A 124 20.35 19.89 0.48
CA PRO A 124 19.21 20.66 -0.04
C PRO A 124 17.93 19.81 -0.17
N ALA A 125 18.08 18.49 -0.37
CA ALA A 125 16.97 17.54 -0.39
C ALA A 125 16.26 17.43 0.98
N SER A 126 17.00 17.50 2.10
CA SER A 126 16.40 17.46 3.44
C SER A 126 15.52 18.69 3.72
N ASN A 127 15.85 19.86 3.15
CA ASN A 127 15.04 21.07 3.28
C ASN A 127 13.71 20.97 2.53
N LEU A 128 13.71 20.39 1.32
CA LEU A 128 12.48 20.15 0.55
C LEU A 128 11.60 19.08 1.22
N ASP A 129 12.22 18.03 1.75
CA ASP A 129 11.53 16.97 2.51
C ASP A 129 10.93 17.51 3.81
N LEU A 130 11.65 18.37 4.54
CA LEU A 130 11.12 19.04 5.73
C LEU A 130 9.91 19.94 5.40
N ALA A 131 9.99 20.70 4.30
CA ALA A 131 8.88 21.55 3.85
C ALA A 131 7.66 20.73 3.44
N ALA A 132 7.86 19.58 2.78
CA ALA A 132 6.78 18.65 2.45
C ALA A 132 6.16 18.05 3.71
N LYS A 133 6.98 17.60 4.67
CA LYS A 133 6.52 17.06 5.96
C LYS A 133 5.68 18.05 6.75
N ILE A 134 6.04 19.33 6.77
CA ILE A 134 5.25 20.37 7.43
C ILE A 134 3.91 20.59 6.72
N ARG A 135 3.90 20.59 5.38
CA ARG A 135 2.69 20.81 4.58
C ARG A 135 1.67 19.67 4.71
N GLU A 136 2.16 18.44 4.83
CA GLU A 136 1.33 17.24 4.90
C GLU A 136 1.10 16.75 6.34
N ASP A 137 1.53 17.51 7.37
CA ASP A 137 1.29 17.17 8.79
C ASP A 137 -0.10 17.67 9.23
N PRO A 138 -1.08 16.76 9.45
CA PRO A 138 -2.42 17.14 9.89
C PRO A 138 -2.43 17.80 11.28
N LEU A 139 -1.41 17.55 12.10
CA LEU A 139 -1.28 18.16 13.43
C LEU A 139 -0.86 19.63 13.34
N PHE A 140 -0.14 20.00 12.28
CA PHE A 140 0.26 21.38 12.01
C PHE A 140 -0.94 22.24 11.62
N GLU A 141 -1.86 21.71 10.82
CA GLU A 141 -3.12 22.38 10.48
C GLU A 141 -3.98 22.65 11.71
N ILE A 142 -4.09 21.68 12.63
CA ILE A 142 -4.85 21.81 13.88
C ILE A 142 -4.28 22.93 14.78
N ARG A 143 -2.95 23.13 14.78
CA ARG A 143 -2.31 24.21 15.56
C ARG A 143 -2.60 25.60 14.99
N LEU A 144 -2.70 25.75 13.67
CA LEU A 144 -3.03 27.04 13.05
C LEU A 144 -4.50 27.43 13.22
N VAL A 145 -5.40 26.45 13.31
CA VAL A 145 -6.85 26.65 13.46
C VAL A 145 -7.27 26.91 14.91
N SER A 146 -6.41 26.64 15.89
CA SER A 146 -6.69 26.91 17.31
C SER A 146 -6.05 28.22 17.77
N PRO A 147 -6.77 29.36 17.74
CA PRO A 147 -6.36 30.53 18.51
C PRO A 147 -6.60 30.18 19.98
N VAL A 148 -5.52 29.86 20.70
CA VAL A 148 -5.55 29.88 22.16
C VAL A 148 -5.73 31.34 22.57
N SER A 149 -6.99 31.72 22.76
CA SER A 149 -7.40 32.90 23.51
C SER A 149 -6.94 32.72 24.96
N LEU A 150 -5.94 33.49 25.37
CA LEU A 150 -5.76 33.95 26.74
C LEU A 150 -6.11 35.43 26.79
#